data_AF-A0A843AT48-F1
#
_entry.id   AF-A0A843AT48-F1
#
_cell.length_a   1.000
_cell.length_b   1.000
_cell.length_c   1.000
_cell.angle_alpha   90.00
_cell.angle_beta   90.00
_cell.angle_gamma   90.00
#
_symmetry.space_group_name_H-M   'P 1'
#
loop_
_entity.id
_entity.type
_entity.pdbx_description
1 polymer ?
#
loop_
_entity_poly.entity_id
_entity_poly.type
_entity_poly.pdbx_seq_one_letter_code
_entity_poly.pdbx_strand_id
1 'polypeptide(L)'
;MASRVKLVTPICSHETWVTAEMDGEDRLKVRIESDCSNVLNYAERLGVITLEDINEQRGSKIMTAGEDGILTPTCLVPIAVMNACW
;
A
#
# COMPACT_ATOMS: atom_id res chain seq x y z
N MET A 1 13.63 3.86 9.98
CA MET A 1 13.21 5.12 9.31
C MET A 1 11.71 5.04 9.10
N ALA A 2 10.97 6.15 9.21
CA ALA A 2 9.52 6.18 9.01
C ALA A 2 9.20 7.17 7.89
N SER A 3 8.47 6.72 6.88
CA SER A 3 8.04 7.53 5.73
C SER A 3 6.51 7.59 5.68
N ARG A 4 5.97 8.71 5.21
CA ARG A 4 4.53 8.93 5.13
C ARG A 4 4.16 9.61 3.84
N VAL A 5 3.21 9.02 3.12
CA VAL A 5 2.70 9.48 1.82
C VAL A 5 1.22 9.83 1.98
N LYS A 6 0.84 11.05 1.53
CA LYS A 6 -0.57 11.43 1.33
C LYS A 6 -0.94 11.18 -0.13
N LEU A 7 -2.02 10.45 -0.35
CA LEU A 7 -2.61 10.27 -1.66
C LEU A 7 -3.92 11.07 -1.76
N VAL A 8 -3.92 12.06 -2.63
CA VAL A 8 -5.10 12.87 -2.96
C VAL A 8 -5.32 12.75 -4.46
N THR A 9 -6.37 12.02 -4.86
CA THR A 9 -6.70 11.81 -6.27
C THR A 9 -8.14 12.21 -6.56
N PRO A 10 -8.39 13.09 -7.55
CA PRO A 10 -9.75 13.46 -7.92
C PRO A 10 -10.50 12.32 -8.62
N ILE A 11 -9.81 11.26 -9.05
CA ILE A 11 -10.39 10.17 -9.85
C ILE A 11 -11.40 9.34 -9.04
N CYS A 12 -11.09 9.02 -7.78
CA CYS A 12 -11.99 8.27 -6.90
C CYS A 12 -12.52 9.08 -5.71
N SER A 13 -12.10 10.34 -5.57
CA SER A 13 -12.54 11.28 -4.52
C SER A 13 -12.31 10.82 -3.07
N HIS A 14 -11.44 9.83 -2.88
CA HIS A 14 -11.03 9.33 -1.56
C HIS A 14 -9.67 9.88 -1.17
N GLU A 15 -9.50 10.18 0.12
CA GLU A 15 -8.20 10.52 0.69
C GLU A 15 -7.59 9.32 1.39
N THR A 16 -6.27 9.13 1.25
CA THR A 16 -5.58 8.02 1.91
C THR A 16 -4.20 8.45 2.38
N TRP A 17 -3.87 8.07 3.61
CA TRP A 17 -2.54 8.17 4.16
C TRP A 17 -1.92 6.79 4.23
N VAL A 18 -0.65 6.70 3.81
CA VAL A 18 0.16 5.49 3.94
C VAL A 18 1.40 5.85 4.75
N THR A 19 1.62 5.14 5.85
CA THR A 19 2.81 5.27 6.69
C THR A 19 3.56 3.94 6.65
N ALA A 20 4.86 3.97 6.38
CA ALA A 20 5.72 2.80 6.43
C ALA A 20 6.83 2.99 7.45
N GLU A 21 7.10 1.94 8.21
CA GLU A 21 8.14 1.90 9.24
C GLU A 21 8.90 0.58 9.14
N MET A 22 10.24 0.63 9.27
CA MET A 22 11.02 -0.60 9.41
C MET A 22 10.66 -1.34 10.70
N ASP A 23 10.42 -2.63 10.60
CA ASP A 23 10.07 -3.55 11.68
C ASP A 23 11.07 -4.73 11.72
N GLY A 24 12.36 -4.40 11.83
CA GLY A 24 13.48 -5.34 11.75
C GLY A 24 14.40 -5.05 10.56
N GLU A 25 15.27 -6.00 10.22
CA GLU A 25 16.23 -5.85 9.12
C GLU A 25 15.55 -5.87 7.74
N ASP A 26 14.57 -6.78 7.53
CA ASP A 26 13.98 -7.02 6.20
C ASP A 26 12.44 -6.90 6.14
N ARG A 27 11.82 -6.33 7.18
CA ARG A 27 10.37 -6.24 7.29
C ARG A 27 9.92 -4.80 7.43
N LEU A 28 8.82 -4.49 6.75
CA LEU A 28 8.19 -3.19 6.73
C LEU A 28 6.77 -3.32 7.28
N LYS A 29 6.47 -2.48 8.27
CA LYS A 29 5.13 -2.29 8.78
C LYS A 29 4.48 -1.13 8.04
N VAL A 30 3.38 -1.42 7.35
CA VAL A 30 2.59 -0.41 6.66
C VAL A 30 1.26 -0.20 7.36
N ARG A 31 0.93 1.07 7.62
CA ARG A 31 -0.35 1.52 8.14
C ARG A 31 -1.04 2.37 7.09
N ILE A 32 -2.28 2.01 6.76
CA ILE A 32 -3.12 2.73 5.79
C ILE A 32 -4.31 3.34 6.53
N GLU A 33 -4.53 4.63 6.36
CA GLU A 33 -5.69 5.36 6.88
C GLU A 33 -6.48 5.89 5.67
N SER A 34 -7.71 5.43 5.47
CA SER A 34 -8.53 5.76 4.30
C SER A 34 -10.01 5.83 4.65
N ASP A 35 -10.76 6.65 3.91
CA ASP A 35 -12.22 6.67 3.92
C ASP A 35 -12.85 5.70 2.89
N CYS A 36 -12.03 4.97 2.12
CA CYS A 36 -12.46 3.99 1.13
C CYS A 36 -12.46 2.56 1.71
N SER A 37 -13.62 1.90 1.78
CA SER A 37 -13.74 0.53 2.31
C SER A 37 -12.91 -0.50 1.55
N ASN A 38 -12.77 -0.36 0.24
CA ASN A 38 -11.94 -1.23 -0.59
C ASN A 38 -10.45 -1.10 -0.26
N VAL A 39 -10.00 0.12 0.06
CA VAL A 39 -8.63 0.37 0.51
C VAL A 39 -8.37 -0.23 1.89
N LEU A 40 -9.37 -0.20 2.78
CA LEU A 40 -9.27 -0.86 4.08
C LEU A 40 -9.19 -2.40 3.94
N ASN A 41 -9.97 -2.99 3.05
CA ASN A 41 -9.87 -4.43 2.74
C ASN A 41 -8.50 -4.79 2.15
N TYR A 42 -8.00 -3.98 1.23
CA TYR A 42 -6.63 -4.10 0.71
C TYR A 42 -5.59 -4.05 1.84
N ALA A 43 -5.72 -3.12 2.78
CA ALA A 43 -4.80 -2.98 3.91
C ALA A 43 -4.77 -4.23 4.80
N GLU A 44 -5.93 -4.85 5.04
CA GLU A 44 -6.03 -6.11 5.79
C GLU A 44 -5.33 -7.27 5.07
N ARG A 45 -5.45 -7.37 3.74
CA ARG A 45 -4.78 -8.40 2.93
C ARG A 45 -3.27 -8.19 2.81
N LEU A 46 -2.83 -6.94 2.77
CA LEU A 46 -1.43 -6.58 2.57
C LEU A 46 -0.54 -7.15 3.68
N GLY A 47 -1.01 -7.15 4.94
CA GLY A 47 -0.28 -7.72 6.07
C GLY A 47 1.16 -7.20 6.18
N VAL A 48 2.11 -8.10 6.43
CA VAL A 48 3.54 -7.78 6.49
C VAL A 48 4.13 -7.70 5.09
N ILE A 49 4.95 -6.66 4.85
CA ILE A 49 5.69 -6.42 3.61
C ILE A 49 7.18 -6.70 3.86
N THR A 50 7.84 -7.27 2.87
CA THR A 50 9.28 -7.57 2.88
C THR A 50 10.04 -6.65 1.92
N LEU A 51 11.37 -6.66 1.99
CA LEU A 51 12.19 -5.94 1.00
C LEU A 51 12.05 -6.51 -0.42
N GLU A 52 11.70 -7.78 -0.59
CA GLU A 52 11.46 -8.39 -1.91
C GLU A 52 10.21 -7.76 -2.57
N ASP A 53 9.15 -7.56 -1.78
CA ASP A 53 7.90 -6.96 -2.24
C ASP A 53 8.05 -5.53 -2.80
N ILE A 54 9.10 -4.81 -2.40
CA ILE A 54 9.36 -3.45 -2.90
C ILE A 54 10.35 -3.45 -4.07
N ASN A 55 11.27 -4.43 -4.15
CA ASN A 55 12.27 -4.52 -5.22
C ASN A 55 11.71 -5.09 -6.51
N GLU A 56 10.68 -5.96 -6.44
CA GLU A 56 10.16 -6.70 -7.59
C GLU A 56 8.68 -6.44 -7.81
N GLN A 57 8.34 -5.65 -8.84
CA GLN A 57 6.93 -5.34 -9.13
C GLN A 57 6.10 -6.59 -9.48
N ARG A 58 6.71 -7.57 -10.16
CA ARG A 58 6.01 -8.78 -10.61
C ARG A 58 5.90 -9.76 -9.44
N GLY A 59 4.67 -10.06 -9.02
CA GLY A 59 4.44 -10.99 -7.91
C GLY A 59 4.53 -10.34 -6.53
N SER A 60 4.91 -9.06 -6.44
CA SER A 60 4.88 -8.31 -5.19
C SER A 60 3.52 -8.39 -4.51
N LYS A 61 3.53 -8.63 -3.21
CA LYS A 61 2.33 -8.61 -2.39
C LYS A 61 1.61 -7.27 -2.42
N ILE A 62 2.36 -6.16 -2.60
CA ILE A 62 1.79 -4.81 -2.71
C ILE A 62 0.83 -4.72 -3.91
N MET A 63 1.18 -5.37 -5.02
CA MET A 63 0.36 -5.39 -6.23
C MET A 63 -0.74 -6.46 -6.15
N THR A 64 -0.37 -7.69 -5.78
CA THR A 64 -1.30 -8.84 -5.81
C THR A 64 -2.39 -8.75 -4.75
N ALA A 65 -2.18 -8.06 -3.62
CA ALA A 65 -3.22 -7.85 -2.62
C ALA A 65 -4.41 -7.00 -3.13
N GLY A 66 -4.23 -6.23 -4.21
CA GLY A 66 -5.27 -5.44 -4.86
C GLY A 66 -6.06 -6.16 -5.95
N GLU A 67 -5.68 -7.40 -6.28
CA GLU A 67 -6.31 -8.22 -7.32
C GLU A 67 -7.71 -8.73 -6.89
N ASP A 68 -8.32 -9.60 -7.71
CA ASP A 68 -9.65 -10.20 -7.48
C ASP A 68 -10.78 -9.19 -7.29
N GLY A 69 -10.62 -7.97 -7.83
CA GLY A 69 -11.64 -6.93 -7.80
C GLY A 69 -11.71 -6.13 -6.50
N ILE A 70 -10.70 -6.23 -5.60
CA ILE A 70 -10.64 -5.39 -4.41
C ILE A 70 -10.39 -3.94 -4.79
N LEU A 71 -9.33 -3.71 -5.55
CA LEU A 71 -9.00 -2.39 -6.05
C LEU A 71 -9.32 -2.32 -7.54
N THR A 72 -9.72 -1.14 -8.00
CA THR A 72 -9.74 -0.88 -9.43
C THR A 72 -8.29 -0.89 -9.95
N PRO A 73 -8.05 -1.29 -11.21
CA PRO A 73 -6.71 -1.25 -11.79
C PRO A 73 -6.04 0.14 -11.78
N THR A 74 -6.84 1.19 -11.62
CA THR A 74 -6.40 2.59 -11.55
C THR A 74 -6.20 3.12 -10.13
N CYS A 75 -6.44 2.30 -9.10
CA CYS A 75 -6.22 2.70 -7.72
C CYS A 75 -4.73 2.96 -7.50
N LEU A 76 -4.39 4.17 -7.03
CA LEU A 76 -3.00 4.57 -6.82
C LEU A 76 -2.45 4.19 -5.44
N VAL A 77 -3.26 3.55 -4.58
CA VAL A 77 -2.83 3.15 -3.23
C VAL A 77 -1.67 2.16 -3.23
N PRO A 78 -1.65 1.10 -4.08
CA PRO A 78 -0.49 0.21 -4.16
C PRO A 78 0.81 0.95 -4.52
N ILE A 79 0.72 1.95 -5.41
CA ILE A 79 1.87 2.78 -5.78
C ILE A 79 2.30 3.67 -4.60
N ALA A 80 1.36 4.20 -3.84
CA ALA A 80 1.65 4.97 -2.62
C ALA A 80 2.35 4.11 -1.55
N VAL A 81 1.97 2.84 -1.42
CA VAL A 81 2.64 1.87 -0.55
C VAL A 81 4.08 1.64 -1.00
N MET A 82 4.34 1.40 -2.28
CA MET A 82 5.70 1.26 -2.80
C MET A 82 6.55 2.50 -2.49
N ASN A 83 6.03 3.70 -2.76
CA ASN A 83 6.73 4.95 -2.47
C ASN A 83 6.98 5.20 -0.98
N ALA A 84 6.07 4.74 -0.10
CA ALA A 84 6.26 4.89 1.34
C ALA A 84 7.33 3.93 1.87
N CYS A 85 7.50 2.75 1.24
CA CYS A 85 8.45 1.74 1.69
C CYS A 85 9.89 1.96 1.18
N TRP A 86 10.08 2.90 0.25
CA TRP A 86 11.38 3.30 -0.29
C TRP A 86 12.01 4.44 0.52
#